data_AF-A0A9E2Z0R1-F1
#
_entry.id   AF-A0A9E2Z0R1-F1
#
_cell.length_a   1.000
_cell.length_b   1.000
_cell.length_c   1.000
_cell.angle_alpha   90.00
_cell.angle_beta   90.00
_cell.angle_gamma   90.00
#
_symmetry.space_group_name_H-M   'P 1'
#
loop_
_entity.id
_entity.type
_entity.pdbx_description
1 polymer ?
#
loop_
_entity_poly.entity_id
_entity_poly.type
_entity_poly.pdbx_seq_one_letter_code
_entity_poly.pdbx_strand_id
1 'polypeptide(L)'
;MNAPAGLDLASIPERIQSEVGRAIQRSIKGVEYFQTSGPSLGSMPKDILHARGTMNLYHYRPLADEVYRVPVLIVMATTNRGYILDMIPGQSFIEFLLKRGYDVYML
;
A
#
# COMPACT_ATOMS: atom_id res chain seq x y z
N MET A 1 -44.98 -11.41 -4.26
CA MET A 1 -44.98 -11.06 -5.71
C MET A 1 -45.08 -9.53 -5.76
N ASN A 2 -43.95 -8.83 -5.68
CA ASN A 2 -43.95 -7.36 -5.58
C ASN A 2 -43.90 -6.77 -6.98
N ALA A 3 -45.01 -6.15 -7.39
CA ALA A 3 -45.11 -5.43 -8.65
C ALA A 3 -44.09 -4.28 -8.72
N PRO A 4 -43.51 -3.98 -9.90
CA PRO A 4 -42.59 -2.86 -10.04
C PRO A 4 -43.39 -1.56 -9.87
N ALA A 5 -42.98 -0.73 -8.91
CA ALA A 5 -43.51 0.63 -8.79
C ALA A 5 -43.31 1.36 -10.11
N GLY A 6 -44.38 1.94 -10.65
CA GLY A 6 -44.36 2.68 -11.91
C GLY A 6 -43.31 3.79 -11.92
N LEU A 7 -42.79 4.10 -13.11
CA LEU A 7 -41.87 5.21 -13.34
C LEU A 7 -42.50 6.52 -12.82
N ASP A 8 -42.04 6.99 -11.66
CA ASP A 8 -42.39 8.31 -11.14
C ASP A 8 -41.67 9.38 -11.96
N LEU A 9 -42.33 9.79 -13.05
CA LEU A 9 -41.84 10.76 -14.01
C LEU A 9 -41.58 12.15 -13.40
N ALA A 10 -42.23 12.48 -12.27
CA ALA A 10 -42.03 13.75 -11.59
C ALA A 10 -40.68 13.81 -10.86
N SER A 11 -40.16 12.67 -10.41
CA SER A 11 -38.87 12.55 -9.71
C SER A 11 -37.64 12.42 -10.64
N ILE A 12 -37.87 12.20 -11.94
CA ILE A 12 -36.81 12.00 -12.94
C ILE A 12 -35.81 13.19 -12.99
N PRO A 13 -36.23 14.46 -13.00
CA PRO A 13 -35.30 15.59 -13.05
C PRO A 13 -34.36 15.64 -11.85
N GLU A 14 -34.88 15.39 -10.65
CA GLU A 14 -34.10 15.39 -9.39
C GLU A 14 -33.09 14.24 -9.38
N ARG A 15 -33.52 13.05 -9.83
CA ARG A 15 -32.62 11.89 -10.00
C ARG A 15 -31.51 12.18 -11.00
N ILE A 16 -31.84 12.74 -12.16
CA ILE A 16 -30.86 13.11 -13.19
C ILE A 16 -29.85 14.12 -12.62
N GLN A 17 -30.31 15.17 -11.93
CA GLN A 17 -29.40 16.13 -11.30
C GLN A 17 -28.47 15.47 -10.28
N SER A 18 -29.00 14.57 -9.45
CA SER A 18 -28.20 13.86 -8.45
C SER A 18 -27.14 12.95 -9.09
N GLU A 19 -27.48 12.24 -10.16
CA GLU A 19 -26.54 11.34 -10.86
C GLU A 19 -25.51 12.12 -11.67
N VAL A 20 -25.90 13.23 -12.31
CA VAL A 20 -24.97 14.14 -12.97
C VAL A 20 -24.00 14.75 -11.96
N GLY A 21 -24.49 15.20 -10.80
CA GLY A 21 -23.64 15.71 -9.73
C GLY A 21 -22.64 14.67 -9.20
N ARG A 22 -23.08 13.42 -9.01
CA ARG A 22 -22.22 12.30 -8.63
C ARG A 22 -21.20 11.95 -9.71
N ALA A 23 -21.60 11.97 -10.98
CA ALA A 23 -20.70 11.72 -12.11
C ALA A 23 -19.60 12.79 -12.19
N ILE A 24 -19.95 14.08 -12.03
CA ILE A 24 -18.99 15.19 -11.98
C ILE A 24 -18.01 15.00 -10.81
N GLN A 25 -18.50 14.71 -9.60
CA GLN A 25 -17.63 14.47 -8.44
C GLN A 25 -16.68 13.28 -8.64
N ARG A 26 -17.14 12.18 -9.25
CA ARG A 26 -16.30 11.02 -9.57
C ARG A 26 -15.23 11.38 -10.60
N SER A 27 -15.58 12.15 -11.62
CA SER A 27 -14.63 12.62 -12.63
C SER A 27 -13.54 13.51 -12.02
N ILE A 28 -13.90 14.44 -11.13
CA ILE A 28 -12.93 15.30 -10.43
C ILE A 28 -11.95 14.46 -9.61
N LYS A 29 -12.46 13.55 -8.77
CA LYS A 29 -11.61 12.64 -7.97
C LYS A 29 -10.75 11.71 -8.83
N GLY A 30 -11.27 11.28 -9.97
CA GLY A 30 -10.53 10.47 -10.94
C GLY A 30 -9.31 11.24 -11.48
N VAL A 31 -9.50 12.49 -11.89
CA VAL A 31 -8.43 13.36 -12.37
C VAL A 31 -7.39 13.64 -11.27
N GLU A 32 -7.81 13.94 -10.04
CA GLU A 32 -6.90 14.11 -8.90
C GLU A 32 -6.04 12.85 -8.63
N TYR A 33 -6.66 11.67 -8.72
CA TYR A 33 -5.94 10.40 -8.56
C TYR A 33 -4.91 10.17 -9.66
N PHE A 34 -5.23 10.47 -10.93
CA PHE A 34 -4.30 10.37 -12.05
C PHE A 34 -3.08 11.28 -11.91
N GLN A 35 -3.22 12.42 -11.23
CA GLN A 35 -2.13 13.35 -10.97
C GLN A 35 -1.27 12.96 -9.76
N THR A 36 -1.72 12.01 -8.94
CA THR A 36 -1.00 11.57 -7.76
C THR A 36 -0.03 10.45 -8.12
N SER A 37 1.26 10.61 -7.80
CA SER A 37 2.20 9.50 -7.78
C SER A 37 1.79 8.53 -6.66
N GLY A 38 1.61 7.25 -6.99
CA GLY A 38 1.25 6.23 -6.00
C GLY A 38 2.20 6.23 -4.79
N PRO A 39 1.75 5.77 -3.62
CA PRO A 39 2.58 5.78 -2.42
C PRO A 39 3.88 4.98 -2.65
N SER A 40 5.00 5.53 -2.20
CA SER A 40 6.30 4.85 -2.29
C SER A 40 6.34 3.69 -1.30
N LEU A 41 6.09 2.48 -1.80
CA LEU A 41 6.18 1.22 -1.04
C LEU A 41 7.61 0.68 -1.11
N GLY A 42 8.03 -0.05 -0.09
CA GLY A 42 9.33 -0.72 -0.08
C GLY A 42 10.50 0.26 0.08
N SER A 43 10.26 1.41 0.69
CA SER A 43 11.17 2.56 0.67
C SER A 43 12.28 2.49 1.72
N MET A 44 12.24 1.53 2.65
CA MET A 44 13.31 1.44 3.65
C MET A 44 14.66 1.15 2.97
N PRO A 45 15.72 1.92 3.31
CA PRO A 45 17.04 1.73 2.75
C PRO A 45 17.53 0.31 3.01
N LYS A 46 17.94 -0.37 1.95
CA LYS A 46 18.41 -1.76 2.00
C LYS A 46 19.42 -2.04 0.91
N ASP A 47 20.31 -2.97 1.21
CA ASP A 47 21.34 -3.46 0.31
C ASP A 47 21.05 -4.93 -0.05
N ILE A 48 21.37 -5.33 -1.27
CA ILE A 48 21.27 -6.73 -1.71
C ILE A 48 22.59 -7.42 -1.37
N LEU A 49 22.56 -8.37 -0.43
CA LEU A 49 23.76 -9.13 -0.03
C LEU A 49 24.00 -10.33 -0.93
N HIS A 50 22.92 -10.96 -1.42
CA HIS A 50 23.03 -12.10 -2.32
C HIS A 50 21.86 -12.13 -3.30
N ALA A 51 22.12 -12.54 -4.53
CA ALA A 51 21.12 -12.71 -5.57
C ALA A 51 21.34 -14.04 -6.30
N ARG A 52 20.26 -14.82 -6.45
CA ARG A 52 20.28 -16.08 -7.20
C ARG A 52 18.94 -16.31 -7.88
N GLY A 53 18.90 -16.16 -9.21
CA GLY A 53 17.66 -16.25 -9.98
C GLY A 53 16.67 -15.17 -9.54
N THR A 54 15.50 -15.56 -9.06
CA THR A 54 14.47 -14.64 -8.53
C THR A 54 14.62 -14.34 -7.04
N MET A 55 15.58 -14.96 -6.35
CA MET A 55 15.81 -14.81 -4.92
C MET A 55 16.81 -13.69 -4.64
N ASN A 56 16.44 -12.76 -3.77
CA ASN A 56 17.33 -11.70 -3.28
C ASN A 56 17.33 -11.71 -1.76
N LEU A 57 18.51 -11.76 -1.14
CA LEU A 57 18.68 -11.54 0.29
C LEU A 57 18.96 -10.06 0.52
N TYR A 58 18.03 -9.38 1.17
CA TYR A 58 18.15 -7.99 1.55
C TYR A 58 18.66 -7.85 2.98
N HIS A 59 19.50 -6.85 3.20
CA HIS A 59 19.86 -6.35 4.52
C HIS A 59 19.41 -4.90 4.63
N TYR A 60 18.58 -4.61 5.62
CA TYR A 60 18.06 -3.27 5.83
C TYR A 60 19.04 -2.45 6.67
N ARG A 61 19.22 -1.17 6.30
CA ARG A 61 20.13 -0.29 7.04
C ARG A 61 19.51 0.08 8.39
N PRO A 62 20.24 -0.08 9.50
CA PRO A 62 19.76 0.29 10.83
C PRO A 62 19.31 1.76 10.92
N LEU A 63 18.28 2.01 11.73
CA LEU A 63 17.79 3.36 12.06
C LEU A 63 17.99 3.72 13.54
N ALA A 64 18.79 2.93 14.26
CA ALA A 64 19.15 3.13 15.65
C ALA A 64 20.68 3.07 15.78
N ASP A 65 21.23 3.75 16.80
CA ASP A 65 22.67 3.84 17.03
C ASP A 65 23.27 2.49 17.47
N GLU A 66 22.51 1.71 18.24
CA GLU A 66 22.87 0.38 18.69
C GLU A 66 21.90 -0.66 18.11
N VAL A 67 22.45 -1.81 17.71
CA VAL A 67 21.70 -2.94 17.19
C VAL A 67 21.87 -4.19 18.04
N TYR A 68 20.81 -4.96 18.21
CA TYR A 68 20.83 -6.25 18.87
C TYR A 68 21.77 -7.21 18.13
N ARG A 69 22.55 -7.98 18.91
CA ARG A 69 23.55 -8.93 18.38
C ARG A 69 22.94 -10.04 17.51
N VAL A 70 21.70 -10.45 17.81
CA VAL A 70 21.03 -11.55 17.09
C VAL A 70 20.10 -10.94 16.04
N PRO A 71 20.32 -11.21 14.75
CA PRO A 71 19.52 -10.62 13.69
C PRO A 71 18.15 -11.31 13.55
N VAL A 72 17.23 -10.59 12.92
CA VAL A 72 15.92 -11.11 12.51
C VAL A 72 15.96 -11.37 11.02
N LEU A 73 15.78 -12.63 10.62
CA LEU A 73 15.59 -13.02 9.23
C LEU A 73 14.10 -13.24 8.97
N ILE A 74 13.53 -12.45 8.05
CA ILE A 74 12.15 -12.57 7.61
C ILE A 74 12.14 -13.37 6.32
N VAL A 75 11.37 -14.47 6.31
CA VAL A 75 11.17 -15.31 5.12
C VAL A 75 9.71 -15.23 4.73
N MET A 76 9.46 -14.69 3.54
CA MET A 76 8.12 -14.48 3.02
C MET A 76 7.65 -15.65 2.16
N ALA A 77 6.33 -15.88 2.12
CA ALA A 77 5.77 -16.75 1.09
C ALA A 77 6.06 -16.16 -0.30
N THR A 78 6.45 -17.01 -1.25
CA THR A 78 6.80 -16.60 -2.63
C THR A 78 5.62 -16.00 -3.41
N THR A 79 4.39 -16.17 -2.90
CA THR A 79 3.18 -15.53 -3.42
C THR A 79 3.10 -14.04 -3.07
N ASN A 80 3.78 -13.61 -2.00
CA ASN A 80 3.72 -12.25 -1.51
C ASN A 80 4.87 -11.42 -2.07
N ARG A 81 4.65 -10.11 -2.20
CA ARG A 81 5.73 -9.16 -2.46
C ARG A 81 6.30 -8.65 -1.14
N GLY A 82 7.62 -8.56 -1.04
CA GLY A 82 8.32 -8.16 0.19
C GLY A 82 7.88 -6.81 0.77
N TYR A 83 7.38 -5.89 -0.06
CA TYR A 83 6.90 -4.58 0.39
C TYR A 83 5.68 -4.63 1.32
N ILE A 84 5.00 -5.77 1.51
CA ILE A 84 3.85 -5.83 2.44
C ILE A 84 4.27 -5.59 3.89
N LEU A 85 5.52 -5.89 4.24
CA LEU A 85 6.10 -5.60 5.55
C LEU A 85 6.86 -4.26 5.56
N ASP A 86 7.20 -3.76 4.38
CA ASP A 86 7.90 -2.51 4.13
C ASP A 86 6.98 -1.55 3.35
N MET A 87 5.87 -1.14 3.96
CA MET A 87 4.85 -0.33 3.30
C MET A 87 5.26 1.16 3.21
N ILE A 88 4.40 2.06 3.70
CA ILE A 88 4.68 3.50 3.77
C ILE A 88 5.35 3.84 5.12
N PRO A 89 6.13 4.92 5.20
CA PRO A 89 6.66 5.41 6.47
C PRO A 89 5.57 5.59 7.52
N GLY A 90 5.81 5.14 8.74
CA GLY A 90 4.84 5.11 9.84
C GLY A 90 3.89 3.90 9.85
N GLN A 91 3.83 3.12 8.76
CA GLN A 91 3.07 1.87 8.67
C GLN A 91 3.93 0.68 8.21
N SER A 92 5.26 0.82 8.24
CA SER A 92 6.20 -0.24 7.90
C SER A 92 6.59 -1.04 9.14
N PHE A 93 6.36 -2.35 9.11
CA PHE A 93 6.81 -3.25 10.17
C PHE A 93 8.34 -3.33 10.20
N ILE A 94 8.98 -3.31 9.04
CA ILE A 94 10.44 -3.24 8.93
C ILE A 94 10.97 -1.97 9.60
N GLU A 95 10.38 -0.81 9.29
CA GLU A 95 10.77 0.46 9.92
C GLU A 95 10.67 0.42 11.45
N PHE A 96 9.59 -0.17 11.96
CA PHE A 96 9.36 -0.36 13.39
C PHE A 96 10.44 -1.23 14.07
N LEU A 97 10.93 -2.26 13.39
CA LEU A 97 12.01 -3.12 13.88
C LEU A 97 13.36 -2.37 13.85
N LEU A 98 13.68 -1.71 12.74
CA LEU A 98 14.92 -0.94 12.59
C LEU A 98 15.04 0.16 13.64
N LYS A 99 13.94 0.88 13.92
CA LYS A 99 13.89 1.91 14.97
C LYS A 99 14.07 1.37 16.39
N ARG A 100 13.84 0.07 16.62
CA ARG A 100 14.11 -0.58 17.90
C ARG A 100 15.49 -1.22 17.99
N GLY A 101 16.34 -1.03 16.99
CA GLY A 101 17.68 -1.60 16.99
C GLY A 101 17.71 -3.08 16.60
N TYR A 102 16.68 -3.62 15.95
CA TYR A 102 16.82 -4.94 15.35
C TYR A 102 17.65 -4.85 14.06
N ASP A 103 18.58 -5.80 13.89
CA ASP A 103 19.27 -6.01 12.62
C ASP A 103 18.40 -6.91 11.72
N VAL A 104 17.91 -6.38 10.61
CA VAL A 104 16.82 -7.00 9.84
C VAL A 104 17.26 -7.44 8.45
N TYR A 105 16.98 -8.70 8.14
CA TYR A 105 17.21 -9.31 6.82
C TYR A 105 15.88 -9.81 6.27
N MET A 106 15.74 -9.80 4.95
CA MET A 106 14.56 -10.33 4.27
C MET A 106 14.95 -11.19 3.07
N LEU A 107 14.30 -12.35 2.97
CA LEU A 107 14.38 -13.28 1.85
C LEU A 107 13.05 -13.31 1.07
#